data_AF-A0A1J0GNP5-F1
#
_entry.id   AF-A0A1J0GNP5-F1
#
_cell.length_a   1.000
_cell.length_b   1.000
_cell.length_c   1.000
_cell.angle_alpha   90.00
_cell.angle_beta   90.00
_cell.angle_gamma   90.00
#
_symmetry.space_group_name_H-M   'P 1'
#
loop_
_entity.id
_entity.type
_entity.pdbx_description
1 polymer ?
#
loop_
_entity_poly.entity_id
_entity_poly.type
_entity_poly.pdbx_seq_one_letter_code
_entity_poly.pdbx_strand_id
1 'polypeptide(L)' 'MIKHVRLAAAYVPYQKLCTLFSPLEALKRGTAFPELYSPYDGEDKMSSNLKSSNKERIYGE' A
#
# COMPACT_ATOMS: atom_id res chain seq x y z
N MET A 1 -39.89 -5.46 4.05
CA MET A 1 -39.57 -4.53 2.95
C MET A 1 -38.94 -3.28 3.56
N ILE A 2 -37.65 -3.03 3.31
CA ILE A 2 -36.94 -1.88 3.89
C ILE A 2 -37.37 -0.62 3.11
N LYS A 3 -37.95 0.35 3.80
CA LYS A 3 -38.39 1.65 3.24
C LYS A 3 -37.54 2.77 3.85
N HIS A 4 -37.26 3.82 3.08
CA HIS A 4 -36.50 5.02 3.50
C HIS A 4 -35.00 4.83 3.80
N VAL A 5 -34.30 3.99 3.03
CA VAL A 5 -32.83 3.93 3.10
C VAL A 5 -32.20 5.04 2.24
N ARG A 6 -31.29 5.80 2.84
CA ARG A 6 -30.43 6.73 2.09
C ARG A 6 -29.29 5.92 1.46
N LEU A 7 -29.04 6.14 0.17
CA LEU A 7 -27.91 5.55 -0.53
C LEU A 7 -26.61 6.09 0.05
N ALA A 8 -25.59 5.23 0.16
CA ALA A 8 -24.26 5.67 0.51
C ALA A 8 -23.75 6.63 -0.57
N ALA A 9 -23.20 7.77 -0.15
CA ALA A 9 -22.54 8.72 -1.01
C ALA A 9 -21.05 8.74 -0.64
N ALA A 10 -20.20 8.63 -1.65
CA ALA A 10 -18.76 8.79 -1.48
C ALA A 10 -18.31 10.01 -2.28
N TYR A 11 -17.49 10.85 -1.65
CA TYR A 11 -16.83 11.94 -2.34
C TYR A 11 -15.54 11.42 -2.97
N VAL A 12 -15.42 11.56 -4.29
CA VAL A 12 -14.19 11.26 -5.01
C VAL A 12 -13.52 12.60 -5.35
N PRO A 13 -12.32 12.90 -4.82
CA PRO A 13 -11.61 14.12 -5.15
C PRO A 13 -11.14 14.10 -6.61
N TYR A 14 -11.02 15.29 -7.20
CA TYR A 14 -10.42 15.43 -8.54
C TYR A 14 -8.95 14.99 -8.50
N GLN A 15 -8.63 13.96 -9.28
CA GLN A 15 -7.27 13.45 -9.39
C GLN A 15 -6.47 14.32 -10.38
N LYS A 16 -5.33 14.84 -9.93
CA LYS A 16 -4.39 15.60 -10.75
C LYS A 16 -3.08 14.85 -10.82
N LEU A 17 -2.53 14.66 -12.02
CA LEU A 17 -1.19 14.12 -12.17
C LEU A 17 -0.19 15.12 -11.56
N CYS A 18 0.34 14.78 -10.39
CA CYS A 18 1.30 15.62 -9.67
C CYS A 18 2.72 15.12 -9.94
N THR A 19 3.42 14.69 -8.90
CA THR A 19 4.77 14.15 -8.97
C THR A 19 4.72 12.64 -9.07
N LEU A 20 5.67 12.05 -9.79
CA LEU A 20 5.85 10.61 -9.87
C LEU A 20 7.15 10.22 -9.18
N PHE A 21 7.15 9.05 -8.55
CA PHE A 21 8.40 8.41 -8.17
C PHE A 21 9.18 8.01 -9.42
N SER A 22 10.51 7.95 -9.29
CA SER A 22 11.34 7.33 -10.32
C SER A 22 10.97 5.85 -10.47
N PRO A 23 11.24 5.22 -11.63
CA PRO A 23 10.86 3.82 -11.85
C PRO A 23 11.36 2.86 -10.76
N LEU A 24 12.58 3.08 -10.28
CA LEU A 24 13.17 2.26 -9.22
C LEU A 24 12.43 2.42 -7.88
N GLU A 25 12.06 3.65 -7.52
CA GLU A 25 11.34 3.92 -6.28
C GLU A 25 9.88 3.48 -6.36
N ALA A 26 9.24 3.64 -7.52
CA ALA A 26 7.90 3.16 -7.77
C ALA A 26 7.81 1.64 -7.62
N LEU A 27 8.80 0.90 -8.12
CA LEU A 27 8.88 -0.55 -8.00
C LEU A 27 9.00 -1.01 -6.54
N LYS A 28 9.86 -0.35 -5.74
CA LYS A 28 10.02 -0.67 -4.30
C LYS A 28 8.75 -0.39 -3.50
N ARG A 29 8.04 0.70 -3.84
CA ARG A 29 6.86 1.18 -3.10
C ARG A 29 5.55 0.54 -3.55
N GLY A 30 5.53 -0.11 -4.72
CA GLY A 30 4.33 -0.71 -5.31
C GLY A 30 3.37 0.30 -5.96
N THR A 31 3.77 1.57 -6.08
CA THR A 31 2.99 2.64 -6.72
C THR A 31 3.93 3.71 -7.28
N ALA A 32 3.63 4.26 -8.46
CA ALA A 32 4.34 5.42 -8.99
C ALA A 32 3.84 6.75 -8.39
N PHE A 33 2.67 6.73 -7.76
CA PHE A 33 1.99 7.92 -7.26
C PHE A 33 2.25 8.08 -5.75
N PRO A 34 2.91 9.18 -5.33
CA PRO A 34 3.16 9.45 -3.92
C PRO A 34 1.90 9.54 -3.07
N GLU A 35 0.81 10.06 -3.62
CA GLU A 35 -0.50 10.18 -2.95
C GLU A 35 -1.13 8.83 -2.57
N LEU A 36 -0.74 7.74 -3.23
CA LEU A 36 -1.23 6.39 -2.94
C LEU A 36 -0.29 5.61 -2.01
N TYR A 37 0.90 6.15 -1.71
CA TYR A 37 1.86 5.48 -0.84
C TYR A 37 1.49 5.71 0.63
N SER A 38 1.14 4.63 1.35
CA SER A 38 0.89 4.70 2.78
C SER A 38 2.21 4.70 3.57
N PRO A 39 2.54 5.79 4.31
CA PRO A 39 3.77 5.89 5.08
C PRO A 39 3.73 5.10 6.40
N TYR A 40 2.55 4.62 6.81
CA TYR A 40 2.37 3.92 8.08
C TYR A 40 2.66 2.44 7.94
N ASP A 41 3.33 1.85 8.93
CA ASP A 41 3.51 0.41 9.03
C ASP A 41 2.18 -0.25 9.41
N GLY A 42 1.33 -0.49 8.41
CA GLY A 42 0.07 -1.20 8.58
C GLY A 42 0.32 -2.69 8.87
N GLU A 43 -0.59 -3.31 9.62
CA GLU A 43 -0.63 -4.74 9.94
C GLU A 43 -0.45 -5.62 8.66
N ASP A 44 -0.94 -5.15 7.51
CA ASP A 44 -0.85 -5.84 6.21
C ASP A 44 0.57 -5.91 5.61
N LYS A 45 1.51 -5.07 6.09
CA LYS A 45 2.92 -5.06 5.65
C LYS A 45 3.75 -6.17 6.33
N MET A 46 3.17 -6.87 7.30
CA MET A 46 3.83 -7.93 8.10
C MET A 46 4.23 -9.17 7.30
N SER A 47 3.66 -9.38 6.09
CA SER A 47 4.00 -10.54 5.25
C SER A 47 5.45 -10.56 4.73
N SER A 48 6.14 -9.41 4.73
CA SER A 48 7.53 -9.31 4.26
C SER A 48 8.59 -9.64 5.31
N ASN A 49 8.28 -9.48 6.60
CA ASN A 49 9.21 -9.76 7.70
C ASN A 49 9.35 -11.25 8.05
N LEU A 50 8.52 -12.13 7.50
CA LEU A 50 8.65 -13.59 7.71
C LEU A 50 9.81 -14.22 6.91
N LYS A 51 10.53 -13.44 6.09
CA LYS A 51 11.68 -13.93 5.30
C LYS A 51 13.05 -13.64 5.91
N SER A 52 13.17 -12.73 6.88
CA SER A 52 14.46 -12.41 7.52
C SER A 52 14.91 -13.51 8.50
N SER A 53 13.98 -14.13 9.24
CA SER A 53 14.31 -15.17 10.24
C SER A 53 14.77 -16.52 9.63
N ASN A 54 14.50 -16.76 8.35
CA ASN A 54 14.91 -18.00 7.67
C ASN A 54 16.22 -17.84 6.88
N LYS A 55 16.75 -16.62 6.70
CA LYS A 55 18.01 -16.41 5.97
C LYS A 55 19.24 -16.67 6.86
N GLU A 56 19.14 -16.42 8.17
CA GLU A 56 20.22 -16.68 9.13
C GLU A 56 20.44 -18.19 9.40
N ARG A 57 19.44 -19.04 9.18
CA ARG A 57 19.56 -20.50 9.37
C ARG A 57 20.18 -21.25 8.19
N ILE A 58 20.36 -20.62 7.03
CA ILE A 58 20.83 -21.28 5.79
C ILE A 58 22.32 -20.99 5.50
N TYR A 59 22.89 -19.94 6.08
CA TYR A 59 24.30 -19.56 5.89
C TYR A 59 25.16 -19.72 7.16
N GLY A 60 24.64 -20.42 8.17
CA GLY A 60 25.35 -20.73 9.41
C GLY A 60 25.65 -22.23 9.50
N GLU A 61 26.57 -22.72 8.67
CA GLU A 61 27.50 -23.84 8.89
C GLU A 61 28.54 -23.86 7.75
#